data_AF-A0AAD6JYZ2-F1
#
_entry.id   AF-A0AAD6JYZ2-F1
#
_cell.length_a   1.000
_cell.length_b   1.000
_cell.length_c   1.000
_cell.angle_alpha   90.00
_cell.angle_beta   90.00
_cell.angle_gamma   90.00
#
_symmetry.space_group_name_H-M   'P 1'
#
loop_
_entity.id
_entity.type
_entity.pdbx_description
1 polymer ?
#
loop_
_entity_poly.entity_id
_entity_poly.type
_entity_poly.pdbx_seq_one_letter_code
_entity_poly.pdbx_strand_id
1 'polypeptide(L)'
;MKLKLAGDGNLEAFDLSQEESEDVRFKQAWLTYFWRRAKNHGLEPDIAEERLQFWINHSSRSSSSHDAVDVERGLMELKKLGIENQLWQASRRWLEVDSNSKASLESDF
;
A
#
# COMPACT_ATOMS: atom_id res chain seq x y z
N MET A 1 34.75 -31.36 -4.21
CA MET A 1 33.62 -31.58 -5.14
C MET A 1 32.34 -31.30 -4.37
N LYS A 2 31.38 -30.47 -4.78
CA LYS A 2 31.04 -29.85 -6.07
C LYS A 2 30.75 -28.36 -5.82
N LEU A 3 31.46 -27.47 -6.52
CA LEU A 3 30.96 -26.12 -6.81
C LEU A 3 30.18 -26.25 -8.11
N LYS A 4 28.87 -26.00 -8.06
CA LYS A 4 28.05 -25.90 -9.27
C LYS A 4 27.76 -24.41 -9.49
N LEU A 5 28.71 -23.75 -10.13
CA LEU A 5 28.47 -22.49 -10.83
C LEU A 5 27.74 -22.85 -12.12
N ALA A 6 26.48 -22.43 -12.24
CA ALA A 6 25.80 -22.31 -13.51
C ALA A 6 25.35 -20.85 -13.59
N GLY A 7 26.04 -20.08 -14.43
CA GLY A 7 25.58 -18.77 -14.84
C GLY A 7 24.44 -18.91 -15.84
N ASP A 8 23.46 -18.03 -15.72
CA ASP A 8 22.61 -17.61 -16.83
C ASP A 8 22.03 -16.23 -16.48
N GLY A 9 22.59 -15.18 -17.08
CA GLY A 9 21.90 -14.01 -17.63
C GLY A 9 20.82 -13.24 -16.86
N ASN A 10 20.54 -13.49 -15.58
CA ASN A 10 19.59 -12.73 -14.78
C ASN A 10 20.36 -12.10 -13.62
N LEU A 11 20.53 -10.78 -13.64
CA LEU A 11 21.19 -10.08 -12.54
C LEU A 11 20.43 -10.38 -11.24
N GLU A 12 21.16 -11.01 -10.32
CA GLU A 12 20.73 -11.85 -9.22
C GLU A 12 19.60 -11.24 -8.35
N ALA A 13 18.38 -11.75 -8.52
CA ALA A 13 17.41 -11.68 -7.44
C ALA A 13 17.84 -12.71 -6.38
N PHE A 14 18.24 -12.23 -5.19
CA PHE A 14 18.51 -13.11 -4.06
C PHE A 14 17.18 -13.62 -3.50
N ASP A 15 17.13 -14.91 -3.18
CA ASP A 15 16.00 -15.47 -2.43
C ASP A 15 16.02 -14.88 -1.02
N LEU A 16 14.88 -14.29 -0.64
CA LEU A 16 14.66 -13.75 0.70
C LEU A 16 14.55 -14.89 1.71
N SER A 17 14.95 -14.64 2.95
CA SER A 17 14.59 -15.54 4.05
C SER A 17 13.07 -15.60 4.21
N GLN A 18 12.59 -16.60 4.95
CA GLN A 18 11.15 -16.72 5.23
C GLN A 18 10.61 -15.48 5.96
N GLU A 19 11.34 -14.97 6.95
CA GLU A 19 10.98 -13.78 7.71
C GLU A 19 10.90 -12.54 6.81
N GLU A 20 11.91 -12.30 5.98
CA GLU A 20 11.92 -11.19 5.02
C GLU A 20 10.79 -11.32 3.99
N SER A 21 10.50 -12.54 3.53
CA SER A 21 9.38 -12.79 2.61
C SER A 21 8.03 -12.48 3.24
N GLU A 22 7.84 -12.81 4.52
CA GLU A 22 6.62 -12.52 5.27
C GLU A 22 6.45 -11.01 5.50
N ASP A 23 7.54 -10.30 5.86
CA ASP A 23 7.54 -8.84 6.00
C ASP A 23 7.20 -8.13 4.68
N VAL A 24 7.80 -8.55 3.57
CA VAL A 24 7.50 -8.02 2.23
C VAL A 24 6.02 -8.20 1.90
N ARG A 25 5.45 -9.39 2.11
CA ARG A 25 4.01 -9.65 1.86
C ARG A 25 3.11 -8.80 2.75
N PHE A 26 3.47 -8.64 4.02
CA PHE A 26 2.73 -7.78 4.93
C PHE A 26 2.72 -6.33 4.43
N LYS A 27 3.88 -5.79 4.06
CA LYS A 27 4.00 -4.43 3.53
C LYS A 27 3.28 -4.25 2.18
N GLN A 28 3.27 -5.25 1.29
CA GLN A 28 2.47 -5.24 0.05
C GLN A 28 0.97 -5.17 0.34
N ALA A 29 0.48 -5.95 1.32
CA ALA A 29 -0.91 -5.89 1.75
C ALA A 29 -1.25 -4.52 2.34
N TRP A 30 -0.32 -3.93 3.09
CA TRP A 30 -0.47 -2.59 3.66
C TRP A 30 -0.56 -1.50 2.57
N LEU A 31 0.32 -1.55 1.58
CA LEU A 31 0.30 -0.66 0.43
C LEU A 31 -1.03 -0.78 -0.34
N THR A 32 -1.48 -2.00 -0.60
CA THR A 32 -2.78 -2.28 -1.23
C THR A 32 -3.93 -1.66 -0.43
N TYR A 33 -3.92 -1.83 0.90
CA TYR A 33 -4.93 -1.27 1.79
C TYR A 33 -4.96 0.27 1.72
N PHE A 34 -3.81 0.92 1.85
CA PHE A 34 -3.75 2.37 1.86
C PHE A 34 -4.18 2.99 0.53
N TRP A 35 -3.72 2.45 -0.60
CA TRP A 35 -4.13 2.95 -1.91
C TRP A 35 -5.62 2.71 -2.19
N ARG A 36 -6.18 1.58 -1.74
CA ARG A 36 -7.63 1.35 -1.82
C ARG A 36 -8.40 2.39 -1.01
N ARG A 37 -7.93 2.70 0.19
CA ARG A 37 -8.58 3.68 1.05
C ARG A 37 -8.44 5.10 0.50
N ALA A 38 -7.27 5.45 -0.04
CA ALA A 38 -7.02 6.73 -0.71
C ALA A 38 -7.99 6.92 -1.88
N LYS A 39 -8.12 5.92 -2.76
CA LYS A 39 -9.11 5.90 -3.85
C LYS A 39 -10.53 6.12 -3.34
N ASN A 40 -10.96 5.35 -2.32
CA ASN A 40 -12.32 5.44 -1.79
C ASN A 40 -12.66 6.82 -1.19
N HIS A 41 -11.67 7.53 -0.66
CA HIS A 41 -11.82 8.88 -0.15
C HIS A 41 -11.51 9.98 -1.19
N GLY A 42 -11.23 9.61 -2.45
CA GLY A 42 -10.89 10.56 -3.52
C GLY A 42 -9.56 11.28 -3.32
N LEU A 43 -8.63 10.70 -2.55
CA LEU A 43 -7.30 11.25 -2.32
C LEU A 43 -6.36 10.84 -3.45
N GLU A 44 -5.49 11.75 -3.87
CA GLU A 44 -4.56 11.56 -5.00
C GLU A 44 -5.24 10.91 -6.23
N PRO A 45 -6.36 11.46 -6.74
CA PRO A 45 -7.23 10.79 -7.71
C PRO A 45 -6.53 10.46 -9.03
N ASP A 46 -5.48 11.22 -9.37
CA ASP A 46 -4.69 11.04 -10.58
C ASP A 46 -3.85 9.76 -10.56
N ILE A 47 -3.51 9.23 -9.37
CA ILE A 47 -2.58 8.09 -9.23
C ILE A 47 -3.12 6.94 -8.38
N ALA A 48 -4.12 7.17 -7.53
CA ALA A 48 -4.56 6.19 -6.54
C ALA A 48 -5.06 4.87 -7.16
N GLU A 49 -5.76 4.95 -8.29
CA GLU A 49 -6.21 3.74 -9.00
C GLU A 49 -5.05 2.96 -9.59
N GLU A 50 -4.13 3.64 -10.28
CA GLU A 50 -2.96 3.02 -10.89
C GLU A 50 -2.11 2.30 -9.83
N ARG A 51 -1.85 2.95 -8.70
CA ARG A 51 -1.08 2.34 -7.60
C ARG A 51 -1.81 1.20 -6.93
N LEU A 52 -3.13 1.29 -6.75
CA LEU A 52 -3.91 0.17 -6.25
C LEU A 52 -3.79 -1.06 -7.16
N GLN A 53 -3.95 -0.89 -8.47
CA GLN A 53 -3.84 -1.99 -9.43
C GLN A 53 -2.43 -2.58 -9.47
N PHE A 54 -1.40 -1.73 -9.42
CA PHE A 54 -0.02 -2.18 -9.32
C PHE A 54 0.18 -3.14 -8.14
N TRP A 55 -0.22 -2.75 -6.92
CA TRP A 55 0.00 -3.57 -5.73
C TRP A 55 -0.84 -4.85 -5.71
N ILE A 56 -2.08 -4.82 -6.21
CA ILE A 56 -2.91 -6.03 -6.38
C ILE A 56 -2.20 -7.04 -7.29
N ASN A 57 -1.72 -6.60 -8.46
CA ASN A 57 -1.07 -7.48 -9.42
C ASN A 57 0.32 -7.96 -8.97
N HIS A 58 1.02 -7.13 -8.18
CA HIS A 58 2.35 -7.43 -7.71
C HIS A 58 2.35 -8.44 -6.55
N SER A 59 1.32 -8.41 -5.70
CA SER A 59 1.17 -9.34 -4.57
C SER A 59 0.97 -10.82 -4.95
N SER A 60 0.63 -11.12 -6.21
CA SER A 60 0.40 -12.50 -6.70
C SER A 60 1.65 -13.20 -7.23
N ARG A 61 2.82 -12.56 -7.20
CA ARG A 61 4.09 -13.10 -7.75
C ARG A 61 5.00 -13.69 -6.65
N SER A 62 5.97 -14.51 -7.04
CA SER A 62 6.95 -15.12 -6.13
C SER A 62 7.88 -14.06 -5.53
N SER A 63 7.95 -14.02 -4.19
CA SER A 63 8.70 -13.06 -3.37
C SER A 63 10.21 -13.08 -3.67
N SER A 64 10.68 -12.10 -4.43
CA SER A 64 12.08 -11.90 -4.83
C SER A 64 12.65 -10.64 -4.18
N SER A 65 13.98 -10.48 -4.21
CA SER A 65 14.62 -9.25 -3.71
C SER A 65 14.12 -7.95 -4.40
N HIS A 66 13.60 -8.04 -5.63
CA HIS A 66 12.99 -6.90 -6.32
C HIS A 66 11.71 -6.44 -5.63
N ASP A 67 10.91 -7.38 -5.12
CA ASP A 67 9.65 -7.06 -4.43
C ASP A 67 9.93 -6.30 -3.12
N ALA A 68 11.03 -6.61 -2.44
CA ALA A 68 11.47 -5.87 -1.25
C ALA A 68 11.82 -4.41 -1.62
N VAL A 69 12.55 -4.19 -2.71
CA VAL A 69 12.90 -2.84 -3.18
C VAL A 69 11.65 -2.05 -3.57
N ASP A 70 10.73 -2.68 -4.31
CA ASP A 70 9.50 -2.02 -4.74
C ASP A 70 8.62 -1.66 -3.54
N VAL A 71 8.52 -2.54 -2.54
CA VAL A 71 7.84 -2.26 -1.28
C VAL A 71 8.40 -1.03 -0.59
N GLU A 72 9.74 -0.94 -0.43
CA GLU A 72 10.36 0.22 0.22
C GLU A 72 10.10 1.52 -0.56
N ARG A 73 10.10 1.46 -1.89
CA ARG A 73 9.69 2.60 -2.75
C ARG A 73 8.24 2.99 -2.54
N GLY A 74 7.33 2.01 -2.47
CA GLY A 74 5.92 2.24 -2.20
C GLY A 74 5.67 2.91 -0.85
N LEU A 75 6.34 2.44 0.21
CA LEU A 75 6.24 3.03 1.54
C LEU A 75 6.79 4.46 1.58
N MET A 76 7.92 4.71 0.91
CA MET A 76 8.47 6.07 0.78
C MET A 76 7.51 7.01 0.04
N GLU A 77 6.81 6.53 -0.98
CA GLU A 77 5.82 7.32 -1.70
C GLU A 77 4.61 7.68 -0.82
N LEU A 78 4.04 6.72 -0.09
CA LEU A 78 2.97 6.99 0.88
C LEU A 78 3.38 8.08 1.87
N LYS A 79 4.61 7.99 2.39
CA LYS A 79 5.17 8.97 3.31
C LYS A 79 5.34 10.35 2.66
N LYS A 80 5.88 10.40 1.44
CA LYS A 80 6.11 11.65 0.70
C LYS A 80 4.81 12.40 0.40
N LEU A 81 3.76 11.67 0.03
CA LEU A 81 2.43 12.21 -0.23
C LEU A 81 1.63 12.47 1.07
N GLY A 82 2.10 11.96 2.21
CA GLY A 82 1.41 12.11 3.48
C GLY A 82 0.05 11.40 3.52
N ILE A 83 -0.10 10.28 2.79
CA ILE A 83 -1.37 9.56 2.61
C ILE A 83 -2.03 9.21 3.95
N GLU A 84 -1.25 8.78 4.95
CA GLU A 84 -1.77 8.41 6.27
C GLU A 84 -2.45 9.61 6.96
N ASN A 85 -1.83 10.78 6.90
CA ASN A 85 -2.37 12.01 7.48
C ASN A 85 -3.61 12.47 6.70
N GLN A 86 -3.58 12.41 5.38
CA GLN A 86 -4.74 12.74 4.55
C GLN A 86 -5.93 11.82 4.88
N LEU A 87 -5.69 10.51 5.01
CA LEU A 87 -6.72 9.52 5.38
C LEU A 87 -7.24 9.72 6.80
N TRP A 88 -6.35 10.04 7.74
CA TRP A 88 -6.76 10.35 9.10
C TRP A 88 -7.68 11.58 9.15
N GLN A 89 -7.31 12.66 8.45
CA GLN A 89 -8.15 13.86 8.35
C GLN A 89 -9.48 13.56 7.66
N ALA A 90 -9.46 12.84 6.54
CA ALA A 90 -10.66 12.43 5.84
C ALA A 90 -11.60 11.66 6.78
N SER A 91 -11.07 10.67 7.52
CA SER A 91 -11.85 9.87 8.47
C SER A 91 -12.53 10.69 9.56
N ARG A 92 -11.93 11.81 10.01
CA ARG A 92 -12.54 12.68 11.03
C ARG A 92 -13.60 13.61 10.46
N ARG A 93 -13.44 14.09 9.22
CA ARG A 93 -14.47 14.88 8.54
C ARG A 93 -15.79 14.13 8.40
N TRP A 94 -15.75 12.81 8.14
CA TRP A 94 -16.97 11.99 8.12
C TRP A 94 -17.70 11.98 9.46
N LEU A 95 -16.98 11.90 10.58
CA LEU A 95 -17.59 11.92 11.92
C LEU A 95 -18.24 13.28 12.26
N GLU A 96 -17.65 14.38 11.77
CA GLU A 96 -18.20 15.72 11.97
C GLU A 96 -19.48 15.95 11.15
N VAL A 97 -19.52 15.46 9.90
CA VAL A 97 -20.73 15.53 9.03
C VAL A 97 -21.88 14.70 9.61
N ASP A 98 -21.60 13.50 10.14
CA ASP A 98 -22.61 12.65 10.79
C ASP A 98 -23.13 13.27 12.10
N SER A 99 -22.28 14.00 12.82
CA SER A 99 -22.68 14.70 14.05
C SER A 99 -23.55 15.92 13.75
N ASN A 100 -23.19 16.70 12.72
CA ASN A 100 -23.94 17.90 12.34
C ASN A 100 -25.30 17.56 11.67
N SER A 101 -25.37 16.45 10.93
CA SER A 101 -26.63 15.94 10.38
C SER A 101 -27.58 15.41 11.45
N LYS A 102 -27.07 14.75 12.51
CA LYS A 102 -27.90 14.38 13.68
C LYS A 102 -28.40 15.60 14.45
N ALA A 103 -27.55 16.59 14.70
CA ALA A 103 -27.95 17.82 15.39
C ALA A 103 -29.03 18.61 14.63
N SER A 104 -28.96 18.63 13.29
CA SER A 104 -29.97 19.28 12.46
C SER A 104 -31.32 18.54 12.44
N LEU A 105 -31.32 17.22 12.63
CA LEU A 105 -32.57 16.42 12.73
C LEU A 105 -33.22 16.52 14.11
N GLU A 106 -32.45 16.75 15.17
CA GLU A 106 -32.96 16.98 16.53
C GLU A 106 -33.49 18.39 16.76
N SER A 107 -33.10 19.38 15.95
CA SER A 107 -33.65 20.75 16.07
C SER A 107 -35.02 20.95 15.42
N ASP A 108 -35.51 19.94 14.67
CA ASP A 108 -36.78 19.98 13.95
C ASP A 108 -37.96 19.37 14.77
N PHE A 109 -37.78 19.13 16.08
CA PHE A 109 -38.80 18.63 17.01
C PHE A 109 -39.14 19.62 18.13
#